data_AF-A0A8S8X8H6-F1
#
_entry.id   AF-A0A8S8X8H6-F1
#
_cell.length_a   1.000
_cell.length_b   1.000
_cell.length_c   1.000
_cell.angle_alpha   90.00
_cell.angle_beta   90.00
_cell.angle_gamma   90.00
#
_symmetry.space_group_name_H-M   'P 1'
#
loop_
_entity.id
_entity.type
_entity.pdbx_description
1 polymer ?
#
loop_
_entity_poly.entity_id
_entity_poly.type
_entity_poly.pdbx_seq_one_letter_code
_entity_poly.pdbx_strand_id
1 'polypeptide(L)'
;MRNVAHREIDPVAGRTTLGSVLFRLRARRHWTLREMSEKTGIPVSTLSKVERDRATLTYDKLQQLSAALELRLADLFGDTGTTPAPKRDYLYLR
;
A
#
# COMPACT_ATOMS: atom_id res chain seq x y z
N MET A 1 -27.97 28.44 -8.02
CA MET A 1 -27.45 27.55 -9.07
C MET A 1 -26.22 26.84 -8.52
N ARG A 2 -26.38 25.57 -8.14
CA ARG A 2 -25.28 24.71 -7.68
C ARG A 2 -24.46 24.31 -8.90
N ASN A 3 -23.16 24.56 -8.87
CA ASN A 3 -22.23 23.74 -9.63
C ASN A 3 -21.10 23.37 -8.68
N VAL A 4 -21.36 22.30 -7.94
CA VAL A 4 -20.32 21.53 -7.26
C VAL A 4 -19.38 21.05 -8.35
N ALA A 5 -18.16 21.59 -8.37
CA ALA A 5 -17.09 21.07 -9.18
C ALA A 5 -16.95 19.59 -8.84
N HIS A 6 -17.44 18.74 -9.76
CA HIS A 6 -17.09 17.34 -9.81
C HIS A 6 -15.57 17.31 -9.82
N ARG A 7 -14.98 16.89 -8.70
CA ARG A 7 -13.57 16.55 -8.65
C ARG A 7 -13.42 15.41 -9.66
N GLU A 8 -12.92 15.75 -10.85
CA GLU A 8 -12.43 14.80 -11.83
C GLU A 8 -11.53 13.85 -11.05
N ILE A 9 -11.93 12.58 -11.00
CA ILE A 9 -11.03 11.53 -10.55
C ILE A 9 -10.03 11.42 -11.69
N ASP A 10 -8.87 12.04 -11.52
CA ASP A 10 -7.74 11.93 -12.44
C ASP A 10 -7.51 10.43 -12.77
N PRO A 11 -7.81 9.97 -13.99
CA PRO A 11 -7.62 8.58 -14.33
C PRO A 11 -6.13 8.40 -14.66
N VAL A 12 -5.45 7.57 -13.86
CA VAL A 12 -4.06 7.08 -14.08
C VAL A 12 -2.92 7.98 -13.54
N ALA A 13 -3.05 8.51 -12.32
CA ALA A 13 -1.87 8.75 -11.48
C ALA A 13 -1.57 7.50 -10.63
N GLY A 14 -0.70 6.62 -11.14
CA GLY A 14 0.05 5.60 -10.40
C GLY A 14 -0.72 4.73 -9.39
N ARG A 15 -1.27 3.58 -9.82
CA ARG A 15 -1.79 2.55 -8.90
C ARG A 15 -0.69 2.14 -7.93
N THR A 16 -0.86 2.45 -6.64
CA THR A 16 0.02 1.91 -5.60
C THR A 16 -0.27 0.42 -5.44
N THR A 17 0.62 -0.43 -5.97
CA THR A 17 0.56 -1.87 -5.78
C THR A 17 1.39 -2.28 -4.57
N LEU A 18 1.10 -3.44 -4.00
CA LEU A 18 1.92 -4.06 -2.97
C LEU A 18 3.39 -4.14 -3.41
N GLY A 19 3.64 -4.55 -4.65
CA GLY A 19 4.98 -4.60 -5.22
C GLY A 19 5.69 -3.27 -5.19
N SER A 20 4.99 -2.19 -5.57
CA SER A 20 5.53 -0.83 -5.53
C SER A 20 5.85 -0.34 -4.12
N VAL A 21 5.05 -0.73 -3.11
CA VAL A 21 5.29 -0.38 -1.70
C VAL A 21 6.54 -1.10 -1.20
N LEU A 22 6.66 -2.40 -1.46
CA LEU A 22 7.81 -3.21 -1.05
C LEU A 22 9.11 -2.72 -1.68
N PHE A 23 9.10 -2.41 -2.98
CA PHE A 23 10.26 -1.86 -3.67
C PHE A 23 10.73 -0.55 -3.03
N ARG A 24 9.81 0.39 -2.76
CA ARG A 24 10.14 1.67 -2.12
C ARG A 24 10.66 1.49 -0.70
N LEU A 25 10.05 0.60 0.08
CA LEU A 25 10.50 0.30 1.44
C LEU A 25 11.93 -0.25 1.43
N ARG A 26 12.18 -1.21 0.54
CA ARG A 26 13.48 -1.83 0.37
C ARG A 26 14.55 -0.82 -0.02
N ALA A 27 14.24 0.06 -0.99
CA ALA A 27 15.13 1.14 -1.40
C ALA A 27 15.43 2.13 -0.26
N ARG A 28 14.41 2.55 0.51
CA ARG A 28 14.58 3.46 1.66
C ARG A 28 15.40 2.86 2.80
N ARG A 29 15.28 1.55 3.02
CA ARG A 29 16.03 0.81 4.05
C ARG A 29 17.36 0.25 3.54
N HIS A 30 17.73 0.52 2.28
CA HIS A 30 18.92 0.00 1.62
C HIS A 30 19.06 -1.54 1.68
N TRP A 31 17.94 -2.25 1.65
CA TRP A 31 17.94 -3.71 1.68
C TRP A 31 18.02 -4.31 0.26
N THR A 32 18.68 -5.44 0.16
CA THR A 32 18.59 -6.37 -0.95
C THR A 32 17.34 -7.25 -0.80
N LEU A 33 16.93 -7.93 -1.87
CA LEU A 33 15.83 -8.90 -1.77
C LEU A 33 16.16 -10.04 -0.78
N ARG A 34 17.44 -10.39 -0.63
CA ARG A 34 17.91 -11.42 0.30
C ARG A 34 17.70 -10.98 1.74
N GLU A 35 18.13 -9.77 2.10
CA GLU A 35 17.94 -9.25 3.46
C GLU A 35 16.46 -9.08 3.82
N MET A 36 15.63 -8.63 2.86
CA MET A 36 14.18 -8.58 3.08
C MET A 36 13.59 -9.99 3.23
N SER A 37 14.08 -10.98 2.49
CA SER A 37 13.68 -12.37 2.61
C SER A 37 14.00 -12.92 4.00
N GLU A 38 15.19 -12.67 4.51
CA GLU A 38 15.62 -13.07 5.85
C GLU A 38 14.75 -12.44 6.95
N LYS A 39 14.42 -11.15 6.82
CA LYS A 39 13.57 -10.44 7.79
C LYS A 39 12.12 -10.90 7.77
N THR A 40 11.58 -11.15 6.59
CA THR A 40 10.15 -11.46 6.42
C THR A 40 9.84 -12.95 6.45
N GLY A 41 10.84 -13.82 6.25
CA GLY A 41 10.65 -15.25 6.03
C GLY A 41 9.95 -15.58 4.71
N ILE A 42 9.82 -14.61 3.79
CA ILE A 42 9.27 -14.83 2.45
C ILE A 42 10.41 -15.11 1.49
N PRO A 43 10.37 -16.16 0.64
CA PRO A 43 11.46 -16.46 -0.28
C PRO A 43 11.77 -15.32 -1.26
N VAL A 44 13.06 -15.09 -1.55
CA VAL A 44 13.55 -14.10 -2.52
C VAL A 44 12.81 -14.17 -3.86
N SER A 45 12.57 -15.37 -4.38
CA SER A 45 11.85 -15.58 -5.64
C SER A 45 10.40 -15.10 -5.59
N THR A 46 9.76 -15.18 -4.43
CA THR A 46 8.40 -14.69 -4.20
C THR A 46 8.41 -13.17 -4.09
N LEU A 47 9.29 -12.58 -3.28
CA LEU A 47 9.44 -11.13 -3.18
C LEU A 47 9.74 -10.49 -4.54
N SER A 48 10.63 -11.10 -5.32
CA SER A 48 10.98 -10.68 -6.68
C SER A 48 9.76 -10.68 -7.62
N LYS A 49 8.88 -11.68 -7.51
CA LYS A 49 7.64 -11.73 -8.29
C LYS A 49 6.63 -10.70 -7.79
N VAL A 50 6.48 -10.53 -6.48
CA VAL A 50 5.57 -9.54 -5.88
C VAL A 50 5.98 -8.11 -6.27
N GLU A 51 7.27 -7.74 -6.19
CA GLU A 51 7.76 -6.42 -6.60
C GLU A 51 7.49 -6.08 -8.08
N ARG A 52 7.30 -7.11 -8.92
CA ARG A 52 6.95 -6.97 -10.35
C ARG A 52 5.47 -7.24 -10.64
N ASP A 53 4.64 -7.35 -9.60
CA ASP A 53 3.20 -7.67 -9.70
C ASP A 53 2.91 -9.00 -10.44
N ARG A 54 3.82 -9.98 -10.31
CA ARG A 54 3.77 -11.33 -10.90
C ARG A 54 3.36 -12.42 -9.90
N ALA A 55 3.05 -12.05 -8.66
CA ALA A 55 2.56 -12.97 -7.64
C ALA A 55 1.63 -12.25 -6.65
N THR A 56 0.59 -12.95 -6.21
CA THR A 56 -0.25 -12.54 -5.09
C THR A 56 0.23 -13.22 -3.81
N LEU A 57 0.02 -12.58 -2.66
CA LEU A 57 0.26 -13.16 -1.35
C LEU A 57 -1.06 -13.56 -0.71
N THR A 58 -1.05 -14.65 0.05
CA THR A 58 -2.18 -15.01 0.91
C THR A 58 -2.29 -14.03 2.08
N TYR A 59 -3.45 -14.00 2.73
CA TYR A 59 -3.68 -13.15 3.89
C TYR A 59 -2.66 -13.40 5.01
N ASP A 60 -2.37 -14.66 5.33
CA ASP A 60 -1.36 -15.02 6.33
C ASP A 60 0.02 -14.47 6.00
N LYS A 61 0.40 -14.49 4.71
CA LYS A 61 1.67 -13.94 4.24
C LYS A 61 1.69 -12.42 4.31
N LEU A 62 0.55 -11.75 4.09
CA LEU A 62 0.43 -10.31 4.28
C LEU A 62 0.53 -9.93 5.76
N GLN A 63 -0.08 -10.70 6.67
CA GLN A 63 0.08 -10.50 8.11
C GLN A 63 1.55 -10.68 8.53
N GLN A 64 2.16 -11.81 8.15
CA GLN A 64 3.58 -12.10 8.42
C GLN A 64 4.49 -10.96 7.94
N LEU A 65 4.24 -10.48 6.73
CA LEU A 65 4.98 -9.38 6.12
C LEU A 65 4.79 -8.05 6.89
N SER A 66 3.55 -7.70 7.25
CA SER A 66 3.25 -6.48 7.99
C SER A 66 3.90 -6.47 9.38
N ALA A 67 3.85 -7.61 10.09
CA ALA A 67 4.47 -7.78 11.40
C ALA A 67 6.01 -7.67 11.31
N ALA A 68 6.63 -8.35 10.35
CA ALA A 68 8.08 -8.35 10.17
C ALA A 68 8.65 -6.98 9.73
N LEU A 69 7.84 -6.17 9.07
CA LEU A 69 8.24 -4.83 8.59
C LEU A 69 7.84 -3.70 9.55
N GLU A 70 7.13 -4.03 10.64
CA GLU A 70 6.56 -3.10 11.60
C GLU A 70 5.62 -2.09 10.94
N LEU A 71 4.75 -2.58 10.04
CA LEU A 71 3.78 -1.78 9.30
C LEU A 71 2.36 -2.21 9.64
N ARG A 72 1.39 -1.30 9.52
CA ARG A 72 -0.02 -1.71 9.54
C ARG A 72 -0.33 -2.39 8.21
N LEU A 73 -1.27 -3.34 8.23
CA LEU A 73 -1.68 -4.04 7.02
C LEU A 73 -2.18 -3.07 5.92
N ALA A 74 -2.85 -1.97 6.30
CA ALA A 74 -3.31 -0.93 5.38
C ALA A 74 -2.17 -0.19 4.65
N ASP A 75 -1.01 -0.02 5.31
CA ASP A 75 0.14 0.67 4.72
C ASP A 75 0.72 -0.10 3.51
N LEU A 76 0.52 -1.43 3.47
CA LEU A 76 0.92 -2.29 2.34
C LEU A 76 0.14 -1.99 1.04
N PHE A 77 -1.01 -1.32 1.15
CA PHE A 77 -1.88 -0.99 0.03
C PHE A 77 -1.88 0.51 -0.32
N GLY A 78 -0.95 1.27 0.26
CA GLY A 78 -0.77 2.69 -0.05
C GLY A 78 -1.62 3.64 0.77
N ASP A 79 -2.34 3.16 1.80
CA ASP A 79 -2.99 4.03 2.77
C ASP A 79 -1.98 4.49 3.84
N THR A 80 -1.05 5.37 3.44
CA THR A 80 -0.03 5.93 4.33
C THR A 80 -0.57 7.06 5.22
N GLY A 81 -1.87 7.08 5.55
CA GLY A 81 -2.42 7.99 6.54
C GLY A 81 -2.90 9.35 6.04
N THR A 82 -3.25 9.47 4.76
CA THR A 82 -4.19 10.54 4.36
C THR A 82 -5.58 9.94 4.34
N THR A 83 -6.14 9.64 5.51
CA THR A 83 -7.59 9.56 5.64
C THR A 83 -8.09 10.97 5.34
N PRO A 84 -8.77 11.26 4.21
CA PRO A 84 -9.50 12.52 4.12
C PRO A 84 -10.50 12.48 5.27
N ALA A 85 -10.35 13.38 6.24
CA ALA A 85 -11.32 13.55 7.31
C ALA A 85 -12.71 13.52 6.68
N PRO A 86 -13.68 12.76 7.22
CA PRO A 86 -15.02 12.77 6.67
C PRO A 86 -15.46 14.23 6.65
N LYS A 87 -15.74 14.77 5.46
CA LYS A 87 -16.46 16.04 5.34
C LYS A 87 -17.82 15.78 5.97
N ARG A 88 -17.92 16.09 7.25
CA ARG A 88 -19.15 16.10 8.02
C ARG A 88 -19.94 17.31 7.55
N ASP A 89 -20.46 17.23 6.32
CA ASP A 89 -21.53 18.11 5.85
C ASP A 89 -22.82 17.60 6.55
N TYR A 90 -22.92 17.85 7.85
CA TYR A 90 -24.19 17.75 8.58
C TYR A 90 -25.04 18.95 8.21
N LEU A 91 -25.56 18.96 6.99
CA LEU A 91 -26.56 19.93 6.54
C LEU A 91 -27.86 19.21 6.15
N TYR A 92 -28.33 18.35 7.04
CA TYR A 92 -29.71 17.84 7.04
C TYR A 92 -30.31 17.97 8.43
N LEU A 93 -30.43 19.21 8.92
CA LEU A 93 -31.40 19.59 9.97
C LEU A 93 -31.65 21.11 9.86
N ARG A 94 -32.53 21.50 8.94
CA ARG A 94 -33.32 22.73 9.07
C ARG A 94 -34.65 22.57 8.36
#